data_AF-A0A371R469-F1
#
_entry.id   AF-A0A371R469-F1
#
_cell.length_a   1.000
_cell.length_b   1.000
_cell.length_c   1.000
_cell.angle_alpha   90.00
_cell.angle_beta   90.00
_cell.angle_gamma   90.00
#
_symmetry.space_group_name_H-M   'P 1'
#
loop_
_entity.id
_entity.type
_entity.pdbx_description
1 polymer ?
#
loop_
_entity_poly.entity_id
_entity_poly.type
_entity_poly.pdbx_seq_one_letter_code
_entity_poly.pdbx_strand_id
1 'polypeptide(L)'
;MRRFLIITSYGKFNELPHIHGKILVAALLVSNGVRKDAEAVFYLKDLDKTVKIVGSRVKRLFPDEDSAIGFLKKAFTQGGQTGVVTRKGPRDLTTGLVIGPAQGGKCLPKPPYTYVIQIEQFDVKLDCGLNIGWLPPHHQIVVVNITTDRLLESRQIVL
;
A
#
# COMPACT_ATOMS: atom_id res chain seq x y z
N MET A 1 12.43 -3.17 -0.22
CA MET A 1 11.38 -2.14 -0.10
C MET A 1 10.10 -2.66 -0.75
N ARG A 2 8.98 -2.66 -0.04
CA ARG A 2 7.66 -3.05 -0.51
C ARG A 2 6.81 -1.79 -0.64
N ARG A 3 6.35 -1.44 -1.83
CA ARG A 3 5.43 -0.32 -2.02
C ARG A 3 4.04 -0.86 -2.32
N PHE A 4 3.03 -0.34 -1.62
CA PHE A 4 1.64 -0.57 -1.91
C PHE A 4 1.04 0.74 -2.44
N LEU A 5 0.64 0.76 -3.71
CA LEU A 5 0.02 1.91 -4.35
C LEU A 5 -1.49 1.74 -4.35
N ILE A 6 -2.20 2.61 -3.64
CA ILE A 6 -3.64 2.67 -3.54
C ILE A 6 -4.14 3.83 -4.40
N ILE A 7 -4.82 3.52 -5.48
CA ILE A 7 -5.52 4.50 -6.32
C ILE A 7 -6.94 4.68 -5.77
N THR A 8 -7.26 5.88 -5.31
CA THR A 8 -8.55 6.22 -4.69
C THR A 8 -8.84 7.72 -4.82
N SER A 9 -9.82 8.22 -4.08
CA SER A 9 -10.15 9.64 -3.89
C SER A 9 -10.45 9.92 -2.43
N TYR A 10 -10.45 11.20 -2.07
CA TYR A 10 -10.96 11.61 -0.77
C TYR A 10 -12.47 11.32 -0.64
N GLY A 11 -13.23 11.46 -1.73
CA GLY A 11 -14.62 11.00 -1.81
C GLY A 11 -14.79 9.52 -1.43
N LYS A 12 -14.04 8.61 -2.10
CA LYS A 12 -14.08 7.17 -1.80
C LYS A 12 -13.59 6.81 -0.41
N PHE A 13 -12.64 7.57 0.13
CA PHE A 13 -12.24 7.42 1.53
C PHE A 13 -13.41 7.70 2.49
N ASN A 14 -14.22 8.74 2.24
CA ASN A 14 -15.37 9.05 3.09
C ASN A 14 -16.52 8.04 2.94
N GLU A 15 -16.70 7.46 1.74
CA GLU A 15 -17.70 6.40 1.51
C GLU A 15 -17.29 5.06 2.14
N LEU A 16 -16.00 4.71 2.06
CA LEU A 16 -15.47 3.40 2.46
C LEU A 16 -14.26 3.53 3.41
N PRO A 17 -14.39 4.22 4.56
CA PRO A 17 -13.23 4.51 5.42
C PRO A 17 -12.59 3.23 5.97
N HIS A 18 -13.42 2.26 6.34
CA HIS A 18 -13.00 0.96 6.91
C HIS A 18 -12.09 0.18 5.95
N ILE A 19 -12.38 0.19 4.64
CA ILE A 19 -11.53 -0.49 3.64
C ILE A 19 -10.16 0.17 3.56
N HIS A 20 -10.08 1.50 3.59
CA HIS A 20 -8.82 2.22 3.56
C HIS A 20 -8.00 2.01 4.83
N GLY A 21 -8.65 2.01 6.00
CA GLY A 21 -8.04 1.67 7.28
C GLY A 21 -7.43 0.26 7.26
N LYS A 22 -8.21 -0.75 6.84
CA LYS A 22 -7.74 -2.13 6.69
C LYS A 22 -6.58 -2.26 5.70
N ILE A 23 -6.61 -1.52 4.59
CA ILE A 23 -5.50 -1.48 3.62
C ILE A 23 -4.23 -0.94 4.27
N LEU A 24 -4.31 0.19 4.99
CA LEU A 24 -3.15 0.77 5.67
C LEU A 24 -2.55 -0.20 6.70
N VAL A 25 -3.41 -0.80 7.53
CA VAL A 25 -3.02 -1.79 8.54
C VAL A 25 -2.36 -2.99 7.87
N ALA A 26 -2.98 -3.57 6.84
CA ALA A 26 -2.44 -4.72 6.11
C ALA A 26 -1.08 -4.41 5.45
N ALA A 27 -0.88 -3.18 4.98
CA ALA A 27 0.35 -2.77 4.31
C ALA A 27 1.52 -2.62 5.28
N LEU A 28 1.29 -2.01 6.44
CA LEU A 28 2.37 -1.55 7.32
C LEU A 28 2.48 -2.31 8.65
N LEU A 29 1.43 -2.93 9.17
CA LEU A 29 1.46 -3.55 10.49
C LEU A 29 1.68 -5.06 10.43
N VAL A 30 2.38 -5.55 11.45
CA VAL A 30 2.61 -6.96 11.80
C VAL A 30 2.46 -7.13 13.30
N SER A 31 2.40 -8.37 13.79
CA SER A 31 2.23 -8.66 15.22
C SER A 31 3.25 -7.93 16.13
N ASN A 32 4.48 -7.75 15.65
CA ASN A 32 5.57 -7.13 16.43
C ASN A 32 5.81 -5.65 16.09
N GLY A 33 4.86 -4.97 15.43
CA GLY A 33 4.94 -3.53 15.15
C GLY A 33 4.80 -3.18 13.67
N VAL A 34 5.66 -2.27 13.18
CA VAL A 34 5.57 -1.73 11.82
C VAL A 34 6.64 -2.37 10.91
N ARG A 35 6.24 -2.78 9.70
CA ARG A 35 7.14 -3.21 8.62
C ARG A 35 7.99 -2.02 8.15
N LYS A 36 9.24 -1.96 8.60
CA LYS A 36 10.18 -0.86 8.29
C LYS A 36 10.56 -0.78 6.82
N ASP A 37 10.45 -1.89 6.09
CA ASP A 37 10.77 -2.00 4.67
C ASP A 37 9.57 -1.74 3.75
N ALA A 38 8.41 -1.35 4.30
CA ALA A 38 7.17 -1.11 3.56
C ALA A 38 6.77 0.36 3.54
N GLU A 39 6.04 0.75 2.49
CA GLU A 39 5.36 2.04 2.39
C GLU A 39 3.99 1.90 1.73
N ALA A 40 3.02 2.67 2.21
CA ALA A 40 1.68 2.78 1.64
C ALA A 40 1.55 4.14 0.95
N VAL A 41 1.25 4.14 -0.34
CA VAL A 41 1.11 5.34 -1.18
C VAL A 41 -0.34 5.45 -1.61
N PHE A 42 -1.04 6.47 -1.15
CA PHE A 42 -2.40 6.79 -1.57
C PHE A 42 -2.34 7.91 -2.59
N TYR A 43 -2.85 7.65 -3.79
CA TYR A 43 -3.11 8.71 -4.76
C TYR A 43 -4.60 9.05 -4.71
N LEU A 44 -4.89 10.28 -4.27
CA LEU A 44 -6.23 10.86 -4.17
C LEU A 44 -6.52 11.62 -5.47
N LYS A 45 -7.26 10.99 -6.38
CA LYS A 45 -7.50 11.49 -7.74
C LYS A 45 -8.26 12.82 -7.78
N ASP A 46 -9.30 12.94 -6.95
CA ASP A 46 -10.15 14.13 -6.85
C ASP A 46 -9.41 15.36 -6.32
N LEU A 47 -8.38 15.14 -5.51
CA LEU A 47 -7.53 16.20 -4.96
C LEU A 47 -6.20 16.40 -5.71
N ASP A 48 -5.94 15.60 -6.75
CA ASP A 48 -4.65 15.53 -7.44
C ASP A 48 -3.48 15.48 -6.43
N LYS A 49 -3.57 14.56 -5.46
CA LYS A 49 -2.68 14.53 -4.28
C LYS A 49 -2.17 13.13 -3.99
N THR A 50 -0.86 13.00 -3.80
CA THR A 50 -0.22 11.78 -3.34
C THR A 50 0.15 11.89 -1.86
N VAL A 51 -0.23 10.90 -1.06
CA VAL A 51 0.08 10.76 0.37
C VAL A 51 0.83 9.46 0.60
N LYS A 52 2.10 9.54 0.97
CA LYS A 52 2.97 8.40 1.21
C LYS A 52 3.25 8.23 2.70
N ILE A 53 3.01 7.05 3.23
CA ILE A 53 3.23 6.68 4.63
C ILE A 53 4.37 5.68 4.67
N VAL A 54 5.50 6.09 5.25
CA VAL A 54 6.77 5.35 5.24
C VAL A 54 6.89 4.54 6.53
N GLY A 55 6.88 3.22 6.43
CA GLY A 55 6.90 2.30 7.58
C GLY A 55 8.09 2.48 8.50
N SER A 56 9.28 2.79 7.98
CA SER A 56 10.49 3.04 8.81
C SER A 56 10.41 4.32 9.66
N ARG A 57 9.48 5.23 9.37
CA ARG A 57 9.39 6.55 10.02
C ARG A 57 8.06 6.80 10.71
N VAL A 58 7.00 6.10 10.32
CA VAL A 58 5.66 6.32 10.85
C VAL A 58 5.63 6.08 12.36
N LYS A 59 4.93 6.97 13.07
CA LYS A 59 4.69 6.87 14.51
C LYS A 59 3.19 6.96 14.77
N ARG A 60 2.74 6.40 15.90
CA ARG A 60 1.33 6.45 16.36
C ARG A 60 0.33 5.88 15.33
N LEU A 61 0.74 4.84 14.61
CA LEU A 61 -0.15 4.00 13.82
C LEU A 61 -0.50 2.78 14.67
N PHE A 62 -1.78 2.57 14.91
CA PHE A 62 -2.31 1.48 15.73
C PHE A 62 -3.12 0.50 14.87
N PRO A 63 -3.22 -0.78 15.29
CA PRO A 63 -3.90 -1.81 14.50
C PRO A 63 -5.42 -1.70 14.55
N ASP A 64 -6.00 -0.94 15.47
CA ASP A 64 -7.43 -0.73 15.52
C ASP A 64 -7.91 0.13 14.34
N GLU A 65 -9.08 -0.24 13.83
CA GLU A 65 -9.62 0.30 12.59
C GLU A 65 -9.91 1.81 12.70
N ASP A 66 -10.50 2.24 13.82
CA ASP A 66 -10.86 3.64 14.05
C ASP A 66 -9.63 4.54 14.14
N SER A 67 -8.56 4.11 14.80
CA SER A 67 -7.29 4.86 14.82
C SER A 67 -6.64 4.92 13.45
N ALA A 68 -6.68 3.84 12.66
CA ALA A 68 -6.16 3.84 11.30
C ALA A 68 -6.94 4.80 10.40
N ILE A 69 -8.28 4.83 10.51
CA ILE A 69 -9.14 5.79 9.80
C ILE A 69 -8.81 7.23 10.25
N GLY A 70 -8.72 7.48 11.55
CA GLY A 70 -8.36 8.77 12.10
C GLY A 70 -6.99 9.26 11.65
N PHE A 71 -6.02 8.35 11.55
CA PHE A 71 -4.69 8.61 11.01
C PHE A 71 -4.77 9.02 9.53
N LEU A 72 -5.46 8.23 8.69
CA LEU A 72 -5.62 8.52 7.26
C LEU A 72 -6.34 9.84 7.03
N LYS A 73 -7.40 10.13 7.77
CA LYS A 73 -8.13 11.40 7.68
C LYS A 73 -7.20 12.59 7.91
N LYS A 74 -6.34 12.52 8.93
CA LYS A 74 -5.34 13.56 9.20
C LYS A 74 -4.25 13.62 8.12
N ALA A 75 -3.79 12.47 7.62
CA ALA A 75 -2.78 12.41 6.56
C ALA A 75 -3.29 13.00 5.23
N PHE A 76 -4.55 12.75 4.89
CA PHE A 76 -5.19 13.22 3.66
C PHE A 76 -5.54 14.70 3.71
N THR A 77 -5.93 15.23 4.86
CA THR A 77 -6.32 16.64 5.01
C THR A 77 -5.12 17.54 5.31
N GLN A 78 -4.42 17.28 6.41
CA GLN A 78 -3.35 18.13 6.95
C GLN A 78 -1.95 17.68 6.50
N GLY A 79 -1.71 16.38 6.49
CA GLY A 79 -0.34 15.83 6.40
C GLY A 79 0.51 16.21 7.62
N GLY A 80 1.84 16.18 7.46
CA GLY A 80 2.79 16.65 8.48
C GLY A 80 3.04 15.69 9.65
N GLN A 81 2.36 14.55 9.71
CA GLN A 81 2.67 13.52 10.70
C GLN A 81 4.04 12.90 10.41
N THR A 82 4.75 12.45 11.46
CA THR A 82 6.03 11.76 11.28
C THR A 82 5.85 10.52 10.39
N GLY A 83 6.64 10.45 9.33
CA GLY A 83 6.57 9.37 8.33
C GLY A 83 5.52 9.55 7.24
N VAL A 84 4.79 10.67 7.22
CA VAL A 84 3.85 11.03 6.14
C VAL A 84 4.49 12.07 5.23
N VAL A 85 4.51 11.79 3.92
CA VAL A 85 5.02 12.67 2.87
C VAL A 85 3.89 12.97 1.89
N THR A 86 3.61 14.25 1.67
CA THR A 86 2.60 14.69 0.72
C THR A 86 3.23 15.34 -0.52
N ARG A 87 2.63 15.10 -1.68
CA ARG A 87 3.02 15.67 -2.98
C ARG A 87 1.77 16.01 -3.79
N LYS A 88 1.86 17.05 -4.62
CA LYS A 88 0.86 17.35 -5.64
C LYS A 88 1.09 16.46 -6.87
N GLY A 89 0.01 15.94 -7.44
CA GLY A 89 0.02 15.14 -8.65
C GLY A 89 0.36 13.67 -8.46
N PRO A 90 0.29 12.87 -9.54
CA PRO A 90 0.69 11.47 -9.61
C PRO A 90 2.23 11.31 -9.66
N ARG A 91 2.95 11.95 -8.73
CA ARG A 91 4.42 11.88 -8.64
C ARG A 91 4.85 10.76 -7.68
N ASP A 92 5.92 10.06 -8.03
CA ASP A 92 6.53 8.99 -7.18
C ASP A 92 5.51 7.91 -6.79
N LEU A 93 4.63 7.52 -7.73
CA LEU A 93 3.62 6.48 -7.49
C LEU A 93 4.22 5.07 -7.46
N THR A 94 5.23 4.81 -8.28
CA THR A 94 5.80 3.48 -8.48
C THR A 94 7.31 3.45 -8.25
N THR A 95 7.80 2.29 -7.84
CA THR A 95 9.21 1.93 -7.68
C THR A 95 9.37 0.43 -7.92
N GLY A 96 10.48 0.04 -8.56
CA GLY A 96 10.73 -1.35 -8.91
C GLY A 96 9.66 -1.93 -9.84
N LEU A 97 9.44 -3.25 -9.76
CA LEU A 97 8.45 -3.96 -10.58
C LEU A 97 7.02 -3.56 -10.20
N VAL A 98 6.18 -3.21 -11.17
CA VAL A 98 4.78 -2.82 -10.96
C VAL A 98 3.87 -4.03 -11.15
N ILE A 99 3.28 -4.48 -10.05
CA ILE A 99 2.51 -5.71 -9.97
C ILE A 99 1.05 -5.37 -9.73
N GLY A 100 0.16 -5.89 -10.56
CA GLY A 100 -1.28 -5.71 -10.40
C GLY A 100 -2.03 -6.96 -9.91
N PRO A 101 -3.32 -6.80 -9.65
CA PRO A 101 -4.20 -7.89 -9.23
C PRO A 101 -4.63 -8.81 -10.39
N ALA A 102 -4.58 -8.32 -11.63
CA ALA A 102 -5.13 -8.96 -12.83
C ALA A 102 -4.30 -10.15 -13.33
N GLN A 103 -4.81 -10.83 -14.36
CA GLN A 103 -4.09 -11.87 -15.10
C GLN A 103 -3.21 -11.23 -16.18
N GLY A 104 -1.91 -11.46 -16.12
CA GLY A 104 -0.97 -11.06 -17.17
C GLY A 104 0.47 -11.19 -16.71
N GLY A 105 1.26 -12.07 -17.34
CA GLY A 105 2.65 -12.34 -16.98
C GLY A 105 2.83 -12.93 -15.56
N LYS A 106 3.54 -14.06 -15.43
CA LYS A 106 3.86 -14.60 -14.09
C LYS A 106 5.07 -13.87 -13.52
N CYS A 107 4.85 -13.08 -12.47
CA CYS A 107 5.94 -12.50 -11.68
C CYS A 107 5.76 -12.81 -10.20
N LEU A 108 6.86 -12.73 -9.46
CA LEU A 108 6.88 -12.88 -8.01
C LEU A 108 7.18 -11.51 -7.38
N PRO A 109 6.59 -11.17 -6.22
CA PRO A 109 6.84 -9.90 -5.54
C PRO A 109 8.21 -9.89 -4.86
N LYS A 110 9.28 -9.86 -5.65
CA LYS A 110 10.67 -9.74 -5.18
C LYS A 110 10.98 -8.25 -4.98
N PRO A 111 11.28 -7.78 -3.75
CA PRO A 111 11.60 -6.37 -3.53
C PRO A 111 12.85 -5.92 -4.32
N PRO A 112 12.89 -4.68 -4.85
CA PRO A 112 11.85 -3.66 -4.78
C PRO A 112 10.70 -3.87 -5.77
N TYR A 113 9.46 -3.66 -5.31
CA TYR A 113 8.25 -3.70 -6.13
C TYR A 113 7.21 -2.68 -5.67
N THR A 114 6.24 -2.39 -6.55
CA THR A 114 4.99 -1.69 -6.27
C THR A 114 3.80 -2.59 -6.57
N TYR A 115 3.01 -2.93 -5.55
CA TYR A 115 1.75 -3.64 -5.74
C TYR A 115 0.60 -2.64 -5.83
N VAL A 116 -0.17 -2.69 -6.92
CA VAL A 116 -1.20 -1.71 -7.26
C VAL A 116 -2.58 -2.21 -6.81
N ILE A 117 -3.31 -1.34 -6.13
CA ILE A 117 -4.69 -1.55 -5.67
C ILE A 117 -5.53 -0.41 -6.22
N GLN A 118 -6.50 -0.76 -7.06
CA GLN A 118 -7.38 0.21 -7.69
C GLN A 118 -8.75 0.15 -7.04
N ILE A 119 -9.03 1.09 -6.13
CA ILE A 119 -10.39 1.37 -5.65
C ILE A 119 -11.13 2.19 -6.70
N GLU A 120 -10.39 3.00 -7.43
CA GLU A 120 -10.86 3.70 -8.63
C GLU A 120 -9.99 3.41 -9.84
N GLN A 121 -10.59 3.53 -11.03
CA GLN A 121 -9.87 3.40 -12.28
C GLN A 121 -8.86 4.53 -12.44
N PHE A 122 -7.62 4.19 -12.77
CA PHE A 122 -6.56 5.12 -13.13
C PHE A 122 -5.56 4.38 -14.00
N ASP A 123 -4.98 5.04 -14.98
CA ASP A 123 -4.04 4.39 -15.89
C ASP A 123 -2.69 4.20 -15.18
N VAL A 124 -2.45 2.99 -14.69
CA VAL A 124 -1.16 2.56 -14.15
C VAL A 124 -0.67 1.41 -15.01
N LYS A 125 0.45 1.62 -15.69
CA LYS A 125 1.10 0.56 -16.47
C LYS A 125 1.59 -0.55 -15.53
N LEU A 126 1.02 -1.73 -15.68
CA LEU A 126 1.41 -2.94 -14.95
C LEU A 126 2.45 -3.71 -15.75
N ASP A 127 3.48 -4.22 -15.08
CA ASP A 127 4.46 -5.13 -15.70
C ASP A 127 3.95 -6.57 -15.70
N CYS A 128 3.18 -6.94 -14.67
CA CYS A 128 2.69 -8.30 -14.46
C CYS A 128 1.56 -8.34 -13.42
N GLY A 129 0.99 -9.53 -13.18
CA GLY A 129 -0.09 -9.72 -12.23
C GLY A 129 -0.07 -11.05 -11.48
N LEU A 130 -0.68 -11.04 -10.29
CA LEU A 130 -0.68 -12.19 -9.36
C LEU A 130 -1.95 -13.04 -9.42
N ASN A 131 -2.94 -12.69 -10.25
CA ASN A 131 -4.21 -13.40 -10.34
C ASN A 131 -4.95 -13.54 -8.98
N ILE A 132 -4.92 -12.48 -8.17
CA ILE A 132 -5.57 -12.41 -6.86
C ILE A 132 -6.60 -11.28 -6.77
N GLY A 133 -6.99 -10.69 -7.91
CA GLY A 133 -7.94 -9.58 -7.95
C GLY A 133 -9.34 -9.88 -7.43
N TRP A 134 -9.71 -11.17 -7.33
CA TRP A 134 -10.97 -11.61 -6.73
C TRP A 134 -11.00 -11.44 -5.20
N LEU A 135 -9.84 -11.29 -4.55
CA LEU A 135 -9.76 -11.03 -3.12
C LEU A 135 -10.09 -9.58 -2.79
N PRO A 136 -10.64 -9.29 -1.60
CA PRO A 136 -10.74 -7.92 -1.09
C PRO A 136 -9.37 -7.23 -1.06
N PRO A 137 -9.29 -5.89 -1.28
CA PRO A 137 -8.02 -5.16 -1.39
C PRO A 137 -7.02 -5.40 -0.25
N HIS A 138 -7.49 -5.39 1.00
CA HIS A 138 -6.64 -5.62 2.17
C HIS A 138 -6.15 -7.08 2.25
N HIS A 139 -6.94 -8.06 1.79
CA HIS A 139 -6.51 -9.46 1.69
C HIS A 139 -5.44 -9.65 0.61
N GLN A 140 -5.55 -8.93 -0.52
CA GLN A 140 -4.51 -8.96 -1.55
C GLN A 140 -3.15 -8.52 -0.98
N ILE A 141 -3.12 -7.43 -0.20
CA ILE A 141 -1.90 -6.95 0.48
C ILE A 141 -1.32 -8.02 1.40
N VAL A 142 -2.16 -8.67 2.20
CA VAL A 142 -1.72 -9.74 3.10
C VAL A 142 -1.07 -10.87 2.31
N VAL A 143 -1.71 -11.34 1.24
CA VAL A 143 -1.15 -12.39 0.37
C VAL A 143 0.19 -11.98 -0.24
N VAL A 144 0.30 -10.74 -0.73
CA VAL A 144 1.55 -10.18 -1.28
C VAL A 144 2.65 -10.12 -0.22
N ASN A 145 2.32 -9.67 0.99
CA ASN A 145 3.26 -9.61 2.11
C ASN A 145 3.75 -11.00 2.51
N ILE A 146 2.85 -11.98 2.67
CA ILE A 146 3.19 -13.37 3.00
C ILE A 146 4.07 -13.98 1.89
N THR A 147 3.72 -13.76 0.62
CA THR A 147 4.49 -14.26 -0.52
C THR A 147 5.89 -13.63 -0.54
N THR A 148 5.98 -12.34 -0.26
CA THR A 148 7.27 -11.63 -0.14
C THR A 148 8.10 -12.20 1.00
N ASP A 149 7.51 -12.38 2.19
CA ASP A 149 8.18 -12.93 3.38
C ASP A 149 8.78 -14.31 3.07
N ARG A 150 8.00 -15.22 2.48
CA ARG A 150 8.46 -16.56 2.07
C ARG A 150 9.63 -16.53 1.08
N LEU A 151 9.60 -15.59 0.12
CA LEU A 151 10.68 -15.44 -0.87
C LEU A 151 11.98 -14.93 -0.25
N LEU A 152 11.88 -14.11 0.81
CA LEU A 152 13.04 -13.61 1.55
C LEU A 152 13.61 -14.68 2.49
N GLU A 153 12.77 -15.44 3.19
CA GLU A 153 13.19 -16.58 4.02
C GLU A 153 13.87 -17.69 3.19
N SER A 154 13.30 -18.04 2.03
CA SER A 154 13.90 -19.04 1.13
C SER A 154 15.31 -18.65 0.63
N ARG A 155 15.67 -17.36 0.71
CA ARG A 155 17.02 -16.87 0.39
C ARG A 155 17.99 -16.96 1.57
N GLN A 156 17.50 -17.01 2.80
CA GLN A 156 18.34 -17.13 4.00
C GLN A 156 18.82 -18.56 4.24
N ILE A 157 18.24 -19.56 3.57
CA ILE A 157 18.61 -20.99 3.70
C ILE A 157 19.86 -21.36 2.87
N VAL A 158 20.43 -20.43 2.11
CA VAL A 158 21.76 -20.64 1.49
C VAL A 158 22.83 -20.23 2.52
N LEU A 159 23.13 -21.17 3.43
CA LEU A 159 24.33 -21.15 4.28
C LEU A 159 25.44 -21.96 3.60
#